data_AF-A0A5P1ETR0-F1
#
_entry.id   AF-A0A5P1ETR0-F1
#
_cell.length_a   1.000
_cell.length_b   1.000
_cell.length_c   1.000
_cell.angle_alpha   90.00
_cell.angle_beta   90.00
_cell.angle_gamma   90.00
#
_symmetry.space_group_name_H-M   'P 1'
#
loop_
_entity.id
_entity.type
_entity.pdbx_description
1 polymer ?
#
loop_
_entity_poly.entity_id
_entity_poly.type
_entity_poly.pdbx_seq_one_letter_code
_entity_poly.pdbx_strand_id
1 'polypeptide(L)'
;MVDIENGSGYLFTAESAKGRAAYKLYASSVLAGILLIWFYRATHIPLEGRWAWLGLFGAEIWFGFYWFVTQSARWNPIYYRTHKDKLSQRFGAQLPKVDIFVCTADPFAEPPSLVMSTILSLMAYDYEPEKLSIYLSDDAGSILTFYALWEASCFAKHWLPYCKKFKMEPRSPMAYFSTPCKDNNNSNYNEWSSMKKLFEDMTSRIERVVSLGKIPEEFKEQKRVSKWNAEMTSRNHRPIVQIMIDGRDQTATDLDGNPLPTLVYVAREKHPQHHHNFKAGAMNALLRVSSEISNGPVILNVDCDMYSNNSESVRDALCFFMDEEKGREIAYVQFPQNFDNVTKNDLYASSLKFISDVDFHGMDGHGGPLYIGSGCFHRRESLCGKKYSEAYKAELRGDRPSIAQSNVYTLEERAKNLATCTYEENSQWGKEVVDEEVSKRYENEMMEFGSSSPMFVILTTIAMLNLLCLAIGVKRMVMDEGVEILDSLLLQILICGLIVLINAPVYQALFLRSDNGRMPTNVMFASAFLVLIAYMIPMV
;
A
#
# COMPACT_ATOMS: atom_id res chain seq x y z
N MET A 1 22.98 -16.09 3.45
CA MET A 1 23.62 -16.04 2.12
C MET A 1 22.62 -16.74 1.21
N VAL A 2 21.95 -16.03 0.31
CA VAL A 2 20.95 -16.66 -0.57
C VAL A 2 21.72 -17.42 -1.65
N ASP A 3 21.73 -18.74 -1.57
CA ASP A 3 22.41 -19.58 -2.56
C ASP A 3 21.78 -19.37 -3.93
N ILE A 4 22.62 -18.90 -4.87
CA ILE A 4 22.30 -18.73 -6.28
C ILE A 4 22.44 -20.10 -6.92
N GLU A 5 21.44 -20.95 -6.75
CA GLU A 5 21.42 -22.29 -7.33
C GLU A 5 20.50 -22.33 -8.55
N ASN A 6 21.11 -22.56 -9.71
CA ASN A 6 20.42 -22.88 -10.96
C ASN A 6 19.98 -24.36 -10.96
N GLY A 7 19.18 -24.75 -9.97
CA GLY A 7 18.54 -26.06 -9.95
C GLY A 7 17.37 -26.12 -10.94
N SER A 8 17.30 -27.18 -11.75
CA SER A 8 16.18 -27.41 -12.69
C SER A 8 14.81 -27.47 -11.99
N GLY A 9 14.78 -27.73 -10.68
CA GLY A 9 13.60 -27.93 -9.85
C GLY A 9 12.94 -26.68 -9.25
N TYR A 10 13.60 -25.52 -9.18
CA TYR A 10 13.03 -24.35 -8.51
C TYR A 10 11.90 -23.69 -9.30
N LEU A 11 10.91 -23.16 -8.57
CA LEU A 11 9.82 -22.36 -9.12
C LEU A 11 10.16 -20.87 -9.20
N PHE A 12 11.21 -20.43 -8.52
CA PHE A 12 11.77 -19.08 -8.64
C PHE A 12 13.29 -19.10 -8.54
N THR A 13 13.95 -18.12 -9.17
CA THR A 13 15.41 -17.99 -9.15
C THR A 13 15.83 -16.60 -8.71
N ALA A 14 16.89 -16.53 -7.90
CA ALA A 14 17.49 -15.28 -7.44
C ALA A 14 18.62 -14.86 -8.40
N GLU A 15 18.50 -13.68 -8.99
CA GLU A 15 19.51 -13.06 -9.83
C GLU A 15 20.21 -11.93 -9.07
N SER A 16 21.53 -11.89 -9.19
CA SER A 16 22.31 -10.85 -8.55
C SER A 16 22.34 -9.57 -9.37
N ALA A 17 22.16 -8.41 -8.72
CA ALA A 17 22.33 -7.12 -9.36
C ALA A 17 23.69 -7.01 -10.09
N LYS A 18 23.66 -6.46 -11.30
CA LYS A 18 24.88 -6.16 -12.07
C LYS A 18 25.62 -4.99 -11.43
N GLY A 19 26.96 -4.98 -11.52
CA GLY A 19 27.77 -3.86 -11.02
C GLY A 19 27.96 -3.79 -9.49
N ARG A 20 27.54 -4.82 -8.73
CA ARG A 20 27.70 -4.87 -7.26
C ARG A 20 29.12 -4.59 -6.77
N ALA A 21 30.14 -5.11 -7.45
CA ALA A 21 31.53 -4.88 -7.05
C ALA A 21 31.93 -3.40 -7.16
N ALA A 22 31.53 -2.73 -8.24
CA ALA A 22 31.77 -1.31 -8.44
C ALA A 22 31.01 -0.46 -7.40
N TYR A 23 29.75 -0.81 -7.12
CA TYR A 23 28.97 -0.15 -6.08
C TYR A 23 29.58 -0.31 -4.68
N LYS A 24 30.02 -1.53 -4.31
CA LYS A 24 30.70 -1.78 -3.04
C LYS A 24 32.00 -1.00 -2.92
N LEU A 25 32.80 -0.94 -3.98
CA LEU A 25 34.02 -0.13 -4.00
C LEU A 25 33.71 1.36 -3.80
N TYR A 26 32.70 1.87 -4.51
CA TYR A 26 32.23 3.25 -4.34
C TYR A 26 31.79 3.50 -2.89
N ALA A 27 30.89 2.68 -2.34
CA ALA A 27 30.41 2.82 -0.97
C ALA A 27 31.57 2.73 0.05
N SER A 28 32.49 1.79 -0.10
CA SER A 28 33.66 1.69 0.78
C SER A 28 34.57 2.92 0.69
N SER A 29 34.75 3.51 -0.49
CA SER A 29 35.52 4.75 -0.65
C SER A 29 34.86 5.96 0.02
N VAL A 30 33.53 6.06 -0.08
CA VAL A 30 32.76 7.12 0.61
C VAL A 30 32.82 6.93 2.12
N LEU A 31 32.68 5.70 2.63
CA LEU A 31 32.82 5.40 4.05
C LEU A 31 34.21 5.79 4.58
N ALA A 32 35.27 5.44 3.84
CA ALA A 32 36.63 5.85 4.19
C ALA A 32 36.76 7.38 4.26
N GLY A 33 36.18 8.11 3.29
CA GLY A 33 36.12 9.57 3.32
C GLY A 33 35.41 10.12 4.56
N ILE A 34 34.25 9.58 4.92
CA ILE A 34 33.50 9.96 6.12
C ILE A 34 34.34 9.74 7.38
N LEU A 35 34.98 8.57 7.51
CA LEU A 35 35.82 8.25 8.68
C LEU A 35 37.05 9.16 8.80
N LEU A 36 37.68 9.51 7.68
CA LEU A 36 38.80 10.46 7.65
C LEU A 36 38.35 11.87 8.07
N ILE A 37 37.19 12.33 7.61
CA ILE A 37 36.61 13.61 8.03
C ILE A 37 36.32 13.59 9.52
N TRP A 38 35.70 12.52 10.05
CA TRP A 38 35.42 12.41 11.47
C TRP A 38 36.69 12.38 12.33
N PHE A 39 37.72 11.67 11.88
CA PHE A 39 39.02 11.66 12.56
C PHE A 39 39.63 13.07 12.60
N TYR A 40 39.58 13.80 11.48
CA TYR A 40 40.05 15.18 11.42
C TYR A 40 39.26 16.09 12.39
N ARG A 41 37.92 16.00 12.36
CA ARG A 41 37.02 16.79 13.23
C ARG A 41 37.26 16.55 14.72
N ALA A 42 37.51 15.30 15.10
CA ALA A 42 37.77 14.90 16.48
C ALA A 42 39.14 15.36 16.99
N THR A 43 40.14 15.41 16.10
CA THR A 43 41.53 15.77 16.47
C THR A 43 41.79 17.28 16.41
N HIS A 44 41.04 18.03 15.60
CA HIS A 44 41.25 19.46 15.37
C HIS A 44 40.09 20.30 15.91
N ILE A 45 39.77 20.14 17.20
CA ILE A 45 38.71 20.93 17.85
C ILE A 45 39.23 22.36 18.11
N PRO A 46 38.60 23.41 17.55
CA PRO A 46 39.05 24.78 17.74
C PRO A 46 38.77 25.26 19.18
N LEU A 47 39.58 26.23 19.63
CA LEU A 47 39.37 26.90 20.92
C LEU A 47 38.21 27.91 20.82
N GLU A 48 38.16 28.68 19.74
CA GLU A 48 37.05 29.59 19.41
C GLU A 48 35.94 28.83 18.66
N GLY A 49 34.68 29.14 18.96
CA GLY A 49 33.54 28.48 18.30
C GLY A 49 33.38 26.98 18.61
N ARG A 50 34.04 26.48 19.68
CA ARG A 50 34.05 25.05 20.06
C ARG A 50 32.66 24.42 20.09
N TRP A 51 31.67 25.09 20.67
CA TRP A 51 30.33 24.53 20.81
C TRP A 51 29.60 24.38 19.47
N ALA A 52 29.76 25.33 18.55
CA ALA A 52 29.24 25.23 17.19
C ALA A 52 29.93 24.10 16.41
N TRP A 53 31.26 23.95 16.57
CA TRP A 53 32.01 22.84 15.99
C TRP A 53 31.54 21.47 16.49
N LEU A 54 31.36 21.32 17.81
CA LEU A 54 30.87 20.08 18.42
C LEU A 54 29.43 19.77 17.99
N GLY A 55 28.57 20.78 17.89
CA GLY A 55 27.20 20.62 17.39
C GLY A 55 27.17 20.12 15.94
N LEU A 56 27.94 20.76 15.06
CA LEU A 56 28.06 20.35 13.65
C LEU A 56 28.66 18.95 13.53
N PHE A 57 29.70 18.64 14.31
CA PHE A 57 30.31 17.32 14.32
C PHE A 57 29.32 16.24 14.81
N GLY A 58 28.52 16.53 15.84
CA GLY A 58 27.44 15.64 16.27
C GLY A 58 26.42 15.36 15.17
N ALA A 59 26.02 16.38 14.40
CA ALA A 59 25.16 16.20 13.24
C ALA A 59 25.84 15.36 12.13
N GLU A 60 27.11 15.60 11.84
CA GLU A 60 27.89 14.82 10.87
C GLU A 60 27.99 13.33 11.29
N ILE A 61 28.18 13.03 12.58
CA ILE A 61 28.17 11.66 13.11
C ILE A 61 26.81 11.02 12.85
N TRP A 62 25.72 11.72 13.17
CA TRP A 62 24.37 11.21 12.96
C TRP A 62 24.07 10.93 11.49
N PHE A 63 24.42 11.86 10.59
CA PHE A 63 24.21 11.68 9.16
C PHE A 63 25.07 10.56 8.57
N GLY A 64 26.33 10.42 8.99
CA GLY A 64 27.16 9.31 8.52
C GLY A 64 26.72 7.97 9.10
N PHE A 65 26.20 7.92 10.33
CA PHE A 65 25.56 6.72 10.87
C PHE A 65 24.30 6.34 10.07
N TYR A 66 23.41 7.30 9.81
CA TYR A 66 22.24 7.09 8.95
C TYR A 66 22.62 6.60 7.55
N TRP A 67 23.66 7.20 6.95
CA TRP A 67 24.20 6.77 5.66
C TRP A 67 24.73 5.33 5.72
N PHE A 68 25.47 4.97 6.77
CA PHE A 68 25.97 3.61 6.96
C PHE A 68 24.84 2.57 7.04
N VAL A 69 23.80 2.85 7.83
CA VAL A 69 22.63 1.98 7.96
C VAL A 69 21.87 1.86 6.63
N THR A 70 21.73 2.94 5.87
CA THR A 70 21.07 2.88 4.55
C THR A 70 21.90 2.14 3.50
N GLN A 71 23.24 2.28 3.50
CA GLN A 71 24.08 1.50 2.58
C GLN A 71 24.13 0.01 2.94
N SER A 72 24.05 -0.34 4.22
CA SER A 72 24.06 -1.75 4.65
C SER A 72 22.84 -2.49 4.10
N ALA A 73 21.66 -1.86 4.12
CA ALA A 73 20.43 -2.40 3.52
C ALA A 73 20.54 -2.61 2.00
N ARG A 74 21.41 -1.85 1.32
CA ARG A 74 21.61 -1.89 -0.14
C ARG A 74 22.84 -2.70 -0.55
N TRP A 75 23.50 -3.38 0.38
CA TRP A 75 24.80 -4.02 0.15
C TRP A 75 24.73 -5.21 -0.82
N ASN A 76 23.59 -5.92 -0.87
CA ASN A 76 23.42 -7.13 -1.67
C ASN A 76 22.08 -7.16 -2.44
N PRO A 77 21.84 -6.28 -3.43
CA PRO A 77 20.52 -6.20 -4.06
C PRO A 77 20.21 -7.42 -4.91
N ILE A 78 19.13 -8.15 -4.63
CA ILE A 78 18.69 -9.38 -5.31
C ILE A 78 17.41 -9.09 -6.13
N TYR A 79 17.32 -9.71 -7.30
CA TYR A 79 16.13 -9.74 -8.14
C TYR A 79 15.60 -11.16 -8.22
N TYR A 80 14.29 -11.34 -8.09
CA TYR A 80 13.68 -12.65 -8.25
C TYR A 80 12.97 -12.78 -9.59
N ARG A 81 13.07 -13.97 -10.18
CA ARG A 81 12.35 -14.36 -11.38
C ARG A 81 11.52 -15.61 -11.10
N THR A 82 10.22 -15.53 -11.37
CA THR A 82 9.26 -16.62 -11.20
C THR A 82 9.14 -17.44 -12.49
N HIS A 83 8.92 -18.75 -12.35
CA HIS A 83 8.80 -19.71 -13.45
C HIS A 83 7.38 -20.33 -13.45
N LYS A 84 6.41 -19.54 -13.90
CA LYS A 84 4.97 -19.92 -13.92
C LYS A 84 4.69 -21.16 -14.78
N ASP A 85 5.44 -21.33 -15.87
CA ASP A 85 5.39 -22.51 -16.73
C ASP A 85 5.70 -23.79 -15.95
N LYS A 86 6.72 -23.76 -15.07
CA LYS A 86 7.06 -24.89 -14.20
C LYS A 86 6.00 -25.13 -13.12
N LEU A 87 5.44 -24.05 -12.55
CA LEU A 87 4.33 -24.14 -11.60
C LEU A 87 3.14 -24.88 -12.23
N SER A 88 2.73 -24.47 -13.44
CA SER A 88 1.64 -25.11 -14.19
C SER A 88 1.96 -26.54 -14.60
N GLN A 89 3.19 -26.85 -15.02
CA GLN A 89 3.58 -28.22 -15.36
C GLN A 89 3.58 -29.15 -14.14
N ARG A 90 3.99 -28.65 -12.97
CA ARG A 90 4.16 -29.47 -11.76
C ARG A 90 2.84 -29.69 -11.01
N PHE A 91 2.04 -28.64 -10.87
CA PHE A 91 0.81 -28.69 -10.05
C PHE A 91 -0.46 -28.69 -10.90
N GLY A 92 -0.41 -28.27 -12.17
CA GLY A 92 -1.58 -28.23 -13.04
C GLY A 92 -2.75 -27.48 -12.39
N ALA A 93 -3.87 -28.18 -12.22
CA ALA A 93 -5.07 -27.69 -11.53
C ALA A 93 -5.07 -27.93 -10.00
N GLN A 94 -3.95 -28.33 -9.39
CA GLN A 94 -3.81 -28.52 -7.93
C GLN A 94 -3.23 -27.28 -7.24
N LEU A 95 -3.69 -26.10 -7.65
CA LEU A 95 -3.31 -24.84 -7.00
C LEU A 95 -4.22 -24.55 -5.79
N PRO A 96 -3.73 -23.88 -4.73
CA PRO A 96 -4.48 -23.60 -3.51
C PRO A 96 -5.60 -22.57 -3.70
N LYS A 97 -6.51 -22.50 -2.72
CA LYS A 97 -7.45 -21.38 -2.61
C LYS A 97 -6.74 -20.10 -2.16
N VAL A 98 -7.22 -18.97 -2.66
CA VAL A 98 -6.69 -17.63 -2.33
C VAL A 98 -7.85 -16.73 -1.90
N ASP A 99 -7.72 -16.20 -0.69
CA ASP A 99 -8.65 -15.21 -0.15
C ASP A 99 -8.08 -13.81 -0.40
N ILE A 100 -8.90 -12.91 -0.94
CA ILE A 100 -8.49 -11.55 -1.26
C ILE A 100 -9.29 -10.58 -0.41
N PHE A 101 -8.61 -9.79 0.39
CA PHE A 101 -9.18 -8.85 1.34
C PHE A 101 -9.05 -7.43 0.81
N VAL A 102 -10.19 -6.75 0.67
CA VAL A 102 -10.28 -5.34 0.31
C VAL A 102 -10.97 -4.61 1.44
N CYS A 103 -10.35 -3.58 1.98
CA CYS A 103 -10.95 -2.75 3.02
C CYS A 103 -11.36 -1.40 2.45
N THR A 104 -12.55 -0.93 2.81
CA THR A 104 -13.03 0.42 2.51
C THR A 104 -13.56 1.08 3.78
N ALA A 105 -13.30 2.37 3.95
CA ALA A 105 -13.66 3.13 5.14
C ALA A 105 -15.10 3.65 5.10
N ASP A 106 -15.44 4.46 4.11
CA ASP A 106 -16.74 5.14 3.98
C ASP A 106 -16.97 5.58 2.52
N PRO A 107 -18.20 5.47 1.96
CA PRO A 107 -18.48 5.79 0.56
C PRO A 107 -18.30 7.27 0.18
N PHE A 108 -18.24 8.20 1.14
CA PHE A 108 -17.98 9.62 0.86
C PHE A 108 -16.49 9.94 0.88
N ALA A 109 -15.69 9.20 1.65
CA ALA A 109 -14.23 9.30 1.64
C ALA A 109 -13.63 8.55 0.45
N GLU A 110 -14.18 7.37 0.14
CA GLU A 110 -13.71 6.45 -0.89
C GLU A 110 -14.86 6.18 -1.87
N PRO A 111 -14.84 6.75 -3.08
CA PRO A 111 -15.95 6.61 -4.03
C PRO A 111 -16.25 5.13 -4.34
N PRO A 112 -17.49 4.64 -4.16
CA PRO A 112 -17.79 3.23 -4.36
C PRO A 112 -17.50 2.73 -5.77
N SER A 113 -17.61 3.58 -6.80
CA SER A 113 -17.25 3.22 -8.18
C SER A 113 -15.77 2.84 -8.33
N LEU A 114 -14.86 3.54 -7.64
CA LEU A 114 -13.44 3.21 -7.55
C LEU A 114 -13.25 1.84 -6.89
N VAL A 115 -13.87 1.65 -5.72
CA VAL A 115 -13.79 0.39 -4.96
C VAL A 115 -14.29 -0.79 -5.79
N MET A 116 -15.39 -0.61 -6.53
CA MET A 116 -15.94 -1.65 -7.40
C MET A 116 -15.01 -1.98 -8.57
N SER A 117 -14.32 -1.00 -9.14
CA SER A 117 -13.31 -1.25 -10.18
C SER A 117 -12.16 -2.11 -9.65
N THR A 118 -11.72 -1.85 -8.40
CA THR A 118 -10.72 -2.68 -7.71
C THR A 118 -11.22 -4.11 -7.52
N ILE A 119 -12.43 -4.30 -6.99
CA ILE A 119 -13.04 -5.62 -6.81
C ILE A 119 -13.12 -6.39 -8.13
N LEU A 120 -13.58 -5.74 -9.21
CA LEU A 120 -13.68 -6.33 -10.54
C LEU A 120 -12.32 -6.75 -11.11
N SER A 121 -11.26 -5.96 -10.85
CA SER A 121 -9.89 -6.32 -11.22
C SER A 121 -9.43 -7.61 -10.52
N LEU A 122 -9.69 -7.71 -9.22
CA LEU A 122 -9.27 -8.84 -8.39
C LEU A 122 -10.11 -10.10 -8.66
N MET A 123 -11.39 -9.96 -8.98
CA MET A 123 -12.23 -11.07 -9.45
C MET A 123 -11.76 -11.62 -10.80
N ALA A 124 -11.11 -10.79 -11.60
CA ALA A 124 -10.65 -11.15 -12.92
C ALA A 124 -9.19 -11.64 -12.94
N TYR A 125 -8.60 -12.15 -11.86
CA TYR A 125 -7.26 -12.77 -11.95
C TYR A 125 -7.23 -13.96 -12.95
N ASP A 126 -6.06 -14.25 -13.56
CA ASP A 126 -5.87 -15.46 -14.38
C ASP A 126 -5.70 -16.70 -13.48
N TYR A 127 -6.79 -17.08 -12.85
CA TYR A 127 -6.85 -18.16 -11.88
C TYR A 127 -8.21 -18.87 -11.98
N GLU A 128 -8.32 -20.06 -11.37
CA GLU A 128 -9.58 -20.79 -11.31
C GLU A 128 -10.58 -20.02 -10.42
N PRO A 129 -11.76 -19.61 -10.95
CA PRO A 129 -12.72 -18.81 -10.19
C PRO A 129 -13.16 -19.45 -8.88
N GLU A 130 -13.36 -20.78 -8.87
CA GLU A 130 -13.78 -21.56 -7.69
C GLU A 130 -12.77 -21.52 -6.53
N LYS A 131 -11.53 -21.11 -6.81
CA LYS A 131 -10.45 -21.02 -5.84
C LYS A 131 -10.16 -19.59 -5.39
N LEU A 132 -10.80 -18.59 -6.01
CA LEU A 132 -10.72 -17.20 -5.60
C LEU A 132 -11.92 -16.85 -4.74
N SER A 133 -11.66 -16.20 -3.60
CA SER A 133 -12.70 -15.66 -2.73
C SER A 133 -12.36 -14.21 -2.38
N ILE A 134 -13.22 -13.28 -2.78
CA ILE A 134 -13.01 -11.84 -2.61
C ILE A 134 -13.91 -11.37 -1.47
N TYR A 135 -13.31 -10.67 -0.51
CA TYR A 135 -13.97 -10.11 0.65
C TYR A 135 -13.84 -8.59 0.63
N LEU A 136 -14.97 -7.89 0.56
CA LEU A 136 -15.03 -6.45 0.79
C LEU A 136 -15.42 -6.20 2.25
N SER A 137 -14.48 -5.67 3.03
CA SER A 137 -14.74 -5.15 4.38
C SER A 137 -15.11 -3.68 4.31
N ASP A 138 -16.35 -3.36 4.62
CA ASP A 138 -16.87 -2.00 4.73
C ASP A 138 -16.92 -1.57 6.19
N ASP A 139 -16.01 -0.67 6.56
CA ASP A 139 -15.88 -0.20 7.92
C ASP A 139 -17.04 0.74 8.32
N ALA A 140 -17.73 1.40 7.39
CA ALA A 140 -18.91 2.21 7.70
C ALA A 140 -20.19 1.38 7.81
N GLY A 141 -20.19 0.15 7.28
CA GLY A 141 -21.39 -0.67 7.16
C GLY A 141 -22.47 0.01 6.32
N SER A 142 -22.07 0.70 5.25
CA SER A 142 -22.97 1.53 4.45
C SER A 142 -23.76 0.71 3.43
N ILE A 143 -25.08 0.93 3.42
CA ILE A 143 -25.97 0.36 2.42
C ILE A 143 -25.62 0.81 0.99
N LEU A 144 -24.98 1.98 0.84
CA LEU A 144 -24.56 2.52 -0.46
C LEU A 144 -23.41 1.69 -1.04
N THR A 145 -22.43 1.35 -0.20
CA THR A 145 -21.31 0.45 -0.56
C THR A 145 -21.83 -0.95 -0.88
N PHE A 146 -22.80 -1.45 -0.10
CA PHE A 146 -23.44 -2.74 -0.37
C PHE A 146 -24.18 -2.76 -1.72
N TYR A 147 -24.93 -1.70 -2.05
CA TYR A 147 -25.59 -1.54 -3.34
C TYR A 147 -24.58 -1.49 -4.49
N ALA A 148 -23.48 -0.75 -4.32
CA ALA A 148 -22.41 -0.70 -5.32
C ALA A 148 -21.79 -2.08 -5.57
N LEU A 149 -21.59 -2.89 -4.52
CA LEU A 149 -21.12 -4.27 -4.64
C LEU A 149 -22.11 -5.16 -5.39
N TRP A 150 -23.40 -4.96 -5.17
CA TRP A 150 -24.43 -5.66 -5.93
C TRP A 150 -24.40 -5.30 -7.43
N GLU A 151 -24.32 -4.01 -7.76
CA GLU A 151 -24.15 -3.55 -9.16
C GLU A 151 -22.90 -4.14 -9.81
N ALA A 152 -21.77 -4.14 -9.10
CA ALA A 152 -20.53 -4.75 -9.55
C ALA A 152 -20.68 -6.26 -9.76
N SER A 153 -21.41 -6.97 -8.90
CA SER A 153 -21.65 -8.41 -9.04
C SER A 153 -22.46 -8.74 -10.31
N CYS A 154 -23.38 -7.86 -10.71
CA CYS A 154 -24.14 -7.98 -11.96
C CYS A 154 -23.24 -7.70 -13.18
N PHE A 155 -22.41 -6.66 -13.10
CA PHE A 155 -21.48 -6.30 -14.16
C PHE A 155 -20.36 -7.35 -14.34
N ALA A 156 -19.91 -8.00 -13.26
CA ALA A 156 -18.88 -9.04 -13.28
C ALA A 156 -19.22 -10.17 -14.27
N LYS A 157 -20.51 -10.52 -14.42
CA LYS A 157 -20.99 -11.54 -15.37
C LYS A 157 -20.69 -11.21 -16.84
N HIS A 158 -20.51 -9.93 -17.15
CA HIS A 158 -20.14 -9.42 -18.47
C HIS A 158 -18.62 -9.18 -18.56
N TRP A 159 -18.03 -8.65 -17.48
CA TRP A 159 -16.64 -8.22 -17.45
C TRP A 159 -15.63 -9.37 -17.44
N LEU A 160 -15.82 -10.38 -16.57
CA LEU A 160 -14.90 -11.51 -16.43
C LEU A 160 -14.70 -12.30 -17.73
N PRO A 161 -15.77 -12.72 -18.46
CA PRO A 161 -15.59 -13.42 -19.74
C PRO A 161 -14.91 -12.52 -20.78
N TYR A 162 -15.23 -11.23 -20.80
CA TYR A 162 -14.59 -10.25 -21.68
C TYR A 162 -13.08 -10.12 -21.40
N CYS A 163 -12.67 -10.03 -20.13
CA CYS A 163 -11.24 -10.06 -19.73
C CYS A 163 -10.53 -11.31 -20.22
N LYS A 164 -11.16 -12.48 -20.06
CA LYS A 164 -10.58 -13.77 -20.44
C LYS A 164 -10.47 -13.92 -21.96
N LYS A 165 -11.53 -13.55 -22.70
CA LYS A 165 -11.59 -13.62 -24.18
C LYS A 165 -10.51 -12.75 -24.83
N PHE A 166 -10.34 -11.52 -24.34
CA PHE A 166 -9.41 -10.55 -24.93
C PHE A 166 -8.03 -10.50 -24.25
N LYS A 167 -7.81 -11.30 -23.20
CA LYS A 167 -6.56 -11.32 -22.41
C LYS A 167 -6.08 -9.92 -22.03
N MET A 168 -7.00 -9.12 -21.50
CA MET A 168 -6.77 -7.69 -21.27
C MET A 168 -5.89 -7.44 -20.06
N GLU A 169 -5.09 -6.37 -20.14
CA GLU A 169 -4.34 -5.79 -19.03
C GLU A 169 -4.33 -4.26 -19.12
N PRO A 170 -4.50 -3.52 -18.00
CA PRO A 170 -4.89 -4.02 -16.69
C PRO A 170 -6.37 -4.48 -16.67
N ARG A 171 -6.75 -5.32 -15.70
CA ARG A 171 -8.13 -5.85 -15.58
C ARG A 171 -9.07 -4.98 -14.73
N SER A 172 -8.59 -3.84 -14.22
CA SER A 172 -9.43 -2.81 -13.62
C SER A 172 -10.19 -2.06 -14.72
N PRO A 173 -11.53 -2.09 -14.76
CA PRO A 173 -12.29 -1.45 -15.83
C PRO A 173 -12.07 0.07 -15.88
N MET A 174 -11.99 0.74 -14.72
CA MET A 174 -11.73 2.17 -14.66
C MET A 174 -10.36 2.54 -15.26
N ALA A 175 -9.31 1.74 -14.96
CA ALA A 175 -7.99 1.93 -15.54
C ALA A 175 -7.97 1.59 -17.03
N TYR A 176 -8.60 0.49 -17.43
CA TYR A 176 -8.65 0.03 -18.81
C TYR A 176 -9.36 1.04 -19.74
N PHE A 177 -10.52 1.54 -19.32
CA PHE A 177 -11.32 2.47 -20.12
C PHE A 177 -10.85 3.93 -20.06
N SER A 178 -9.87 4.26 -19.20
CA SER A 178 -9.22 5.57 -19.18
C SER A 178 -8.38 5.83 -20.44
N THR A 179 -7.89 4.77 -21.08
CA THR A 179 -7.10 4.85 -22.32
C THR A 179 -7.99 4.59 -23.54
N PRO A 180 -7.83 5.33 -24.65
CA PRO A 180 -8.57 5.05 -25.88
C PRO A 180 -8.32 3.64 -26.41
N CYS A 181 -9.32 3.07 -27.08
CA CYS A 181 -9.18 1.77 -27.76
C CYS A 181 -8.03 1.84 -28.78
N LYS A 182 -7.12 0.87 -28.73
CA LYS A 182 -5.96 0.78 -29.66
C LYS A 182 -6.24 -0.11 -30.87
N ASP A 183 -7.38 -0.78 -30.92
CA ASP A 183 -7.72 -1.74 -31.97
C ASP A 183 -8.51 -1.07 -33.09
N ASN A 184 -8.01 -1.20 -34.32
CA ASN A 184 -8.63 -0.64 -35.54
C ASN A 184 -9.65 -1.60 -36.17
N ASN A 185 -9.84 -2.81 -35.63
CA ASN A 185 -10.84 -3.73 -36.14
C ASN A 185 -12.25 -3.34 -35.65
N ASN A 186 -13.17 -3.09 -36.60
CA ASN A 186 -14.54 -2.63 -36.31
C ASN A 186 -15.32 -3.56 -35.36
N SER A 187 -15.12 -4.89 -35.43
CA SER A 187 -15.83 -5.83 -34.53
C SER A 187 -15.37 -5.68 -33.07
N ASN A 188 -14.06 -5.58 -32.86
CA ASN A 188 -13.48 -5.44 -31.52
C ASN A 188 -13.79 -4.06 -30.94
N TYR A 189 -13.80 -3.02 -31.77
CA TYR A 189 -14.23 -1.69 -31.36
C TYR A 189 -15.69 -1.66 -30.88
N ASN A 190 -16.59 -2.34 -31.59
CA ASN A 190 -18.00 -2.41 -31.19
C ASN A 190 -18.16 -3.14 -29.85
N GLU A 191 -17.50 -4.29 -29.64
CA GLU A 191 -17.52 -4.98 -28.35
C GLU A 191 -16.93 -4.12 -27.22
N TRP A 192 -15.81 -3.43 -27.49
CA TRP A 192 -15.20 -2.50 -26.53
C TRP A 192 -16.14 -1.36 -26.17
N SER A 193 -16.79 -0.74 -27.15
CA SER A 193 -17.72 0.38 -26.94
C SER A 193 -18.96 -0.07 -26.18
N SER A 194 -19.49 -1.27 -26.46
CA SER A 194 -20.60 -1.85 -25.72
C SER A 194 -20.22 -2.13 -24.27
N MET A 195 -19.04 -2.70 -24.03
CA MET A 195 -18.57 -2.98 -22.66
C MET A 195 -18.29 -1.69 -21.88
N LYS A 196 -17.67 -0.69 -22.51
CA LYS A 196 -17.45 0.63 -21.91
C LYS A 196 -18.77 1.27 -21.49
N LYS A 197 -19.79 1.20 -22.34
CA LYS A 197 -21.12 1.72 -22.02
C LYS A 197 -21.74 1.02 -20.82
N LEU A 198 -21.65 -0.31 -20.74
CA LEU A 198 -22.15 -1.07 -19.57
C LEU A 198 -21.45 -0.65 -18.27
N PHE A 199 -20.13 -0.40 -18.33
CA PHE A 199 -19.36 0.09 -17.19
C PHE A 199 -19.76 1.51 -16.79
N GLU A 200 -19.90 2.43 -17.75
CA GLU A 200 -20.37 3.80 -17.51
C GLU A 200 -21.79 3.84 -16.93
N ASP A 201 -22.69 2.99 -17.44
CA ASP A 201 -24.06 2.86 -16.95
C ASP A 201 -24.08 2.36 -15.49
N MET A 202 -23.23 1.38 -15.13
CA MET A 202 -23.08 0.90 -13.75
C MET A 202 -22.56 2.01 -12.84
N THR A 203 -21.48 2.68 -13.24
CA THR A 203 -20.87 3.77 -12.46
C THR A 203 -21.85 4.92 -12.24
N SER A 204 -22.60 5.31 -13.27
CA SER A 204 -23.64 6.34 -13.19
C SER A 204 -24.76 5.97 -12.20
N ARG A 205 -25.20 4.71 -12.18
CA ARG A 205 -26.18 4.24 -11.18
C ARG A 205 -25.63 4.34 -9.75
N ILE A 206 -24.39 3.93 -9.54
CA ILE A 206 -23.71 3.99 -8.25
C ILE A 206 -23.58 5.44 -7.78
N GLU A 207 -23.04 6.33 -8.61
CA GLU A 207 -22.83 7.74 -8.29
C GLU A 207 -24.15 8.48 -8.01
N ARG A 208 -25.21 8.13 -8.75
CA ARG A 208 -26.56 8.66 -8.49
C ARG A 208 -27.08 8.24 -7.11
N VAL A 209 -26.88 6.99 -6.70
CA VAL A 209 -27.31 6.51 -5.38
C VAL A 209 -26.49 7.15 -4.26
N VAL A 210 -25.18 7.32 -4.46
CA VAL A 210 -24.31 7.99 -3.49
C VAL A 210 -24.67 9.47 -3.32
N SER A 211 -24.91 10.18 -4.42
CA SER A 211 -25.29 11.60 -4.39
C SER A 211 -26.67 11.85 -3.77
N LEU A 212 -27.64 10.94 -3.99
CA LEU A 212 -28.96 11.00 -3.36
C LEU A 212 -28.98 10.47 -1.92
N GLY A 213 -27.95 9.73 -1.50
CA GLY A 213 -27.89 9.04 -0.20
C GLY A 213 -28.99 7.98 -0.02
N LYS A 214 -29.61 7.50 -1.11
CA LYS A 214 -30.77 6.61 -1.08
C LYS A 214 -30.69 5.57 -2.19
N ILE A 215 -30.94 4.31 -1.82
CA ILE A 215 -31.05 3.18 -2.75
C ILE A 215 -32.40 3.17 -3.49
N PRO A 216 -32.48 2.60 -4.71
CA PRO A 216 -33.73 2.45 -5.46
C PRO A 216 -34.76 1.58 -4.71
N GLU A 217 -36.05 1.89 -4.86
CA GLU A 217 -37.14 1.12 -4.21
C GLU A 217 -37.14 -0.36 -4.60
N GLU A 218 -36.89 -0.67 -5.88
CA GLU A 218 -36.76 -2.04 -6.39
C GLU A 218 -35.70 -2.85 -5.63
N PHE A 219 -34.63 -2.18 -5.18
CA PHE A 219 -33.57 -2.83 -4.42
C PHE A 219 -33.94 -3.01 -2.94
N LYS A 220 -34.76 -2.12 -2.36
CA LYS A 220 -35.20 -2.21 -0.96
C LYS A 220 -36.00 -3.47 -0.65
N GLU A 221 -36.72 -3.99 -1.64
CA GLU A 221 -37.52 -5.20 -1.49
C GLU A 221 -36.68 -6.49 -1.37
N GLN A 222 -35.37 -6.40 -1.63
CA GLN A 222 -34.49 -7.55 -1.45
C GLN A 222 -34.37 -7.94 0.03
N LYS A 223 -34.59 -9.22 0.33
CA LYS A 223 -34.46 -9.77 1.70
C LYS A 223 -33.13 -9.42 2.38
N ARG A 224 -32.04 -9.28 1.62
CA ARG A 224 -30.70 -8.95 2.13
C ARG A 224 -30.60 -7.51 2.68
N VAL A 225 -31.43 -6.59 2.16
CA VAL A 225 -31.45 -5.17 2.56
C VAL A 225 -32.10 -4.95 3.93
N SER A 226 -32.95 -5.89 4.38
CA SER A 226 -33.58 -5.84 5.72
C SER A 226 -32.61 -5.81 6.90
N LYS A 227 -31.32 -6.05 6.66
CA LYS A 227 -30.25 -6.02 7.68
C LYS A 227 -29.79 -4.60 8.02
N TRP A 228 -30.17 -3.58 7.24
CA TRP A 228 -29.89 -2.18 7.51
C TRP A 228 -31.10 -1.47 8.10
N ASN A 229 -30.90 -0.83 9.25
CA ASN A 229 -31.93 -0.12 10.00
C ASN A 229 -31.62 1.36 10.03
N ALA A 230 -32.64 2.22 10.17
CA ALA A 230 -32.47 3.67 10.22
C ALA A 230 -31.61 4.17 11.41
N GLU A 231 -31.47 3.37 12.46
CA GLU A 231 -30.70 3.70 13.66
C GLU A 231 -29.19 3.36 13.53
N MET A 232 -28.80 2.66 12.47
CA MET A 232 -27.40 2.28 12.26
C MET A 232 -26.57 3.48 11.83
N THR A 233 -25.37 3.59 12.40
CA THR A 233 -24.39 4.62 12.05
C THR A 233 -23.03 3.95 11.82
N SER A 234 -22.10 4.64 11.15
CA SER A 234 -20.74 4.14 10.93
C SER A 234 -19.92 3.87 12.20
N ARG A 235 -20.44 4.26 13.38
CA ARG A 235 -19.83 4.00 14.70
C ARG A 235 -20.64 3.05 15.57
N ASN A 236 -21.87 2.72 15.17
CA ASN A 236 -22.76 1.86 15.94
C ASN A 236 -23.65 1.05 14.98
N HIS A 237 -23.24 -0.19 14.72
CA HIS A 237 -24.00 -1.12 13.91
C HIS A 237 -23.62 -2.58 14.22
N ARG A 238 -24.59 -3.48 14.03
CA ARG A 238 -24.41 -4.93 14.16
C ARG A 238 -23.50 -5.48 13.05
N PRO A 239 -22.93 -6.68 13.23
CA PRO A 239 -22.14 -7.30 12.17
C PRO A 239 -23.04 -7.76 11.02
N ILE A 240 -22.59 -7.51 9.79
CA ILE A 240 -23.27 -7.89 8.55
C ILE A 240 -22.29 -8.71 7.72
N VAL A 241 -22.66 -9.95 7.41
CA VAL A 241 -21.92 -10.81 6.46
C VAL A 241 -22.91 -11.29 5.41
N GLN A 242 -22.67 -10.96 4.14
CA GLN A 242 -23.45 -11.46 2.99
C GLN A 242 -22.55 -12.17 1.99
N ILE A 243 -22.97 -13.35 1.53
CA ILE A 243 -22.34 -14.00 0.38
C ILE A 243 -23.12 -13.58 -0.87
N MET A 244 -22.53 -12.66 -1.64
CA MET A 244 -23.12 -12.09 -2.85
C MET A 244 -23.13 -13.09 -4.00
N ILE A 245 -21.97 -13.71 -4.22
CA ILE A 245 -21.76 -14.80 -5.17
C ILE A 245 -21.15 -15.94 -4.37
N ASP A 246 -21.78 -17.11 -4.38
CA ASP A 246 -21.21 -18.32 -3.80
C ASP A 246 -20.50 -19.10 -4.91
N GLY A 247 -19.17 -19.07 -4.94
CA GLY A 247 -18.38 -19.78 -5.96
C GLY A 247 -18.46 -21.31 -5.86
N ARG A 248 -19.12 -21.85 -4.82
CA ARG A 248 -19.42 -23.28 -4.69
C ARG A 248 -20.74 -23.66 -5.35
N ASP A 249 -21.58 -22.68 -5.64
CA ASP A 249 -22.85 -22.87 -6.33
C ASP A 249 -22.61 -22.97 -7.85
N GLN A 250 -22.94 -24.11 -8.43
CA GLN A 250 -22.77 -24.37 -9.86
C GLN A 250 -23.67 -23.48 -10.74
N THR A 251 -24.69 -22.84 -10.16
CA THR A 251 -25.56 -21.88 -10.89
C THR A 251 -24.99 -20.47 -10.91
N ALA A 252 -23.97 -20.18 -10.10
CA ALA A 252 -23.31 -18.89 -10.04
C ALA A 252 -22.30 -18.72 -11.19
N THR A 253 -22.82 -18.61 -12.42
CA THR A 253 -22.00 -18.50 -13.63
C THR A 253 -22.06 -17.11 -14.27
N ASP A 254 -21.04 -16.82 -15.07
CA ASP A 254 -21.03 -15.71 -16.02
C ASP A 254 -21.95 -16.01 -17.22
N LEU A 255 -22.01 -15.08 -18.18
CA LEU A 255 -22.84 -15.22 -19.38
C LEU A 255 -22.36 -16.31 -20.36
N ASP A 256 -21.09 -16.72 -20.25
CA ASP A 256 -20.50 -17.79 -21.05
C ASP A 256 -20.64 -19.17 -20.36
N GLY A 257 -21.25 -19.21 -19.17
CA GLY A 257 -21.45 -20.43 -18.38
C GLY A 257 -20.24 -20.83 -17.52
N ASN A 258 -19.22 -19.98 -17.38
CA ASN A 258 -18.10 -20.26 -16.48
C ASN A 258 -18.45 -19.88 -15.03
N PRO A 259 -17.94 -20.62 -14.01
CA PRO A 259 -18.13 -20.26 -12.61
C PRO A 259 -17.58 -18.87 -12.27
N LEU A 260 -18.27 -18.16 -11.37
CA LEU A 260 -17.81 -16.89 -10.80
C LEU A 260 -17.08 -17.12 -9.48
N PRO A 261 -16.10 -16.26 -9.12
CA PRO A 261 -15.44 -16.37 -7.84
C PRO A 261 -16.37 -15.96 -6.69
N THR A 262 -16.09 -16.48 -5.49
CA THR A 262 -16.89 -16.14 -4.30
C THR A 262 -16.72 -14.65 -3.99
N LEU A 263 -17.83 -13.95 -3.75
CA LEU A 263 -17.83 -12.54 -3.40
C LEU A 263 -18.60 -12.32 -2.10
N VAL A 264 -17.93 -11.77 -1.09
CA VAL A 264 -18.46 -11.61 0.26
C VAL A 264 -18.40 -10.15 0.69
N TYR A 265 -19.54 -9.63 1.17
CA TYR A 265 -19.61 -8.35 1.87
C TYR A 265 -19.49 -8.59 3.37
N VAL A 266 -18.62 -7.84 4.03
CA VAL A 266 -18.43 -7.88 5.49
C VAL A 266 -18.48 -6.45 6.02
N ALA A 267 -19.36 -6.21 6.98
CA ALA A 267 -19.27 -5.07 7.87
C ALA A 267 -19.18 -5.63 9.29
N ARG A 268 -18.04 -5.48 9.94
CA ARG A 268 -17.84 -5.93 11.32
C ARG A 268 -18.66 -5.10 12.28
N GLU A 269 -18.98 -5.65 13.45
CA GLU A 269 -19.70 -4.89 14.46
C GLU A 269 -18.89 -3.66 14.91
N LYS A 270 -19.58 -2.53 15.00
CA LYS A 270 -19.05 -1.31 15.62
C LYS A 270 -19.94 -0.92 16.77
N HIS A 271 -19.32 -0.58 17.90
CA HIS A 271 -20.02 -0.13 19.09
C HIS A 271 -19.21 1.01 19.74
N PRO A 272 -19.84 2.11 20.19
CA PRO A 272 -19.13 3.28 20.71
C PRO A 272 -18.21 3.02 21.91
N GLN A 273 -18.45 1.94 22.66
CA GLN A 273 -17.67 1.58 23.85
C GLN A 273 -16.48 0.65 23.56
N HIS A 274 -16.36 0.10 22.34
CA HIS A 274 -15.27 -0.81 21.99
C HIS A 274 -14.36 -0.16 20.94
N HIS A 275 -13.05 -0.16 21.23
CA HIS A 275 -12.07 0.31 20.27
C HIS A 275 -11.97 -0.66 19.08
N HIS A 276 -11.98 -0.12 17.86
CA HIS A 276 -12.11 -0.94 16.65
C HIS A 276 -10.80 -1.10 15.86
N ASN A 277 -9.69 -0.50 16.28
CA ASN A 277 -8.35 -0.71 15.68
C ASN A 277 -8.29 -0.47 14.15
N PHE A 278 -9.16 0.40 13.60
CA PHE A 278 -9.20 0.78 12.17
C PHE A 278 -8.99 -0.41 11.22
N LYS A 279 -8.06 -0.30 10.26
CA LYS A 279 -7.74 -1.31 9.26
C LYS A 279 -7.22 -2.62 9.86
N ALA A 280 -6.48 -2.57 10.97
CA ALA A 280 -5.97 -3.79 11.62
C ALA A 280 -7.13 -4.65 12.16
N GLY A 281 -8.11 -4.03 12.83
CA GLY A 281 -9.31 -4.72 13.29
C GLY A 281 -10.18 -5.26 12.14
N ALA A 282 -10.24 -4.55 11.01
CA ALA A 282 -10.92 -5.03 9.80
C ALA A 282 -10.26 -6.28 9.22
N MET A 283 -8.93 -6.26 9.06
CA MET A 283 -8.17 -7.42 8.57
C MET A 283 -8.27 -8.63 9.51
N ASN A 284 -8.23 -8.42 10.83
CA ASN A 284 -8.43 -9.48 11.82
C ASN A 284 -9.82 -10.11 11.71
N ALA A 285 -10.87 -9.29 11.58
CA ALA A 285 -12.23 -9.78 11.38
C ALA A 285 -12.36 -10.58 10.06
N LEU A 286 -11.77 -10.09 8.97
CA LEU A 286 -11.72 -10.81 7.70
C LEU A 286 -10.99 -12.15 7.81
N LEU A 287 -9.88 -12.20 8.54
CA LEU A 287 -9.12 -13.43 8.76
C LEU A 287 -9.97 -14.52 9.44
N ARG A 288 -10.82 -14.13 10.39
CA ARG A 288 -11.77 -15.02 11.07
C ARG A 288 -12.97 -15.37 10.18
N VAL A 289 -13.61 -14.38 9.56
CA VAL A 289 -14.78 -14.60 8.69
C VAL A 289 -14.44 -15.54 7.53
N SER A 290 -13.29 -15.32 6.89
CA SER A 290 -12.83 -16.16 5.78
C SER A 290 -12.55 -17.61 6.20
N SER A 291 -12.15 -17.88 7.45
CA SER A 291 -11.91 -19.26 7.90
C SER A 291 -13.19 -20.12 7.94
N GLU A 292 -14.36 -19.50 8.06
CA GLU A 292 -15.66 -20.19 8.02
C GLU A 292 -16.25 -20.30 6.61
N ILE A 293 -15.81 -19.49 5.65
CA ILE A 293 -16.43 -19.40 4.31
C ILE A 293 -15.60 -20.15 3.27
N SER A 294 -14.34 -19.77 3.07
CA SER A 294 -13.46 -20.32 2.02
C SER A 294 -12.26 -21.07 2.59
N ASN A 295 -11.76 -20.60 3.75
CA ASN A 295 -10.59 -21.06 4.47
C ASN A 295 -9.34 -21.20 3.56
N GLY A 296 -9.08 -20.19 2.72
CA GLY A 296 -7.95 -20.21 1.79
C GLY A 296 -6.60 -20.13 2.51
N PRO A 297 -5.61 -20.99 2.19
CA PRO A 297 -4.30 -20.95 2.85
C PRO A 297 -3.47 -19.71 2.49
N VAL A 298 -3.73 -19.09 1.34
CA VAL A 298 -3.05 -17.85 0.90
C VAL A 298 -4.03 -16.68 0.99
N ILE A 299 -3.56 -15.56 1.51
CA ILE A 299 -4.35 -14.34 1.69
C ILE A 299 -3.65 -13.19 0.98
N LEU A 300 -4.35 -12.47 0.12
CA LEU A 300 -3.90 -11.22 -0.48
C LEU A 300 -4.63 -10.06 0.19
N ASN A 301 -3.91 -9.06 0.69
CA ASN A 301 -4.53 -7.80 1.13
C ASN A 301 -4.31 -6.70 0.08
N VAL A 302 -5.36 -5.94 -0.21
CA VAL A 302 -5.35 -4.85 -1.20
C VAL A 302 -6.18 -3.69 -0.69
N ASP A 303 -5.71 -2.47 -0.91
CA ASP A 303 -6.45 -1.26 -0.59
C ASP A 303 -7.50 -0.95 -1.66
N CYS A 304 -8.56 -0.25 -1.29
CA CYS A 304 -9.70 -0.04 -2.19
C CYS A 304 -9.36 0.80 -3.44
N ASP A 305 -8.29 1.60 -3.38
CA ASP A 305 -7.75 2.42 -4.46
C ASP A 305 -6.65 1.72 -5.27
N MET A 306 -6.30 0.49 -4.90
CA MET A 306 -5.25 -0.30 -5.55
C MET A 306 -5.87 -1.41 -6.39
N TYR A 307 -5.42 -1.56 -7.64
CA TYR A 307 -5.85 -2.63 -8.51
C TYR A 307 -4.67 -3.43 -9.05
N SER A 308 -4.93 -4.68 -9.46
CA SER A 308 -3.90 -5.50 -10.07
C SER A 308 -3.64 -5.07 -11.52
N ASN A 309 -2.37 -4.78 -11.82
CA ASN A 309 -1.91 -4.47 -13.17
C ASN A 309 -1.45 -5.71 -13.96
N ASN A 310 -1.38 -6.87 -13.31
CA ASN A 310 -0.99 -8.13 -13.92
C ASN A 310 -1.84 -9.26 -13.35
N SER A 311 -2.66 -9.86 -14.21
CA SER A 311 -3.55 -10.96 -13.83
C SER A 311 -2.85 -12.27 -13.44
N GLU A 312 -1.54 -12.38 -13.64
CA GLU A 312 -0.76 -13.56 -13.22
C GLU A 312 -0.13 -13.41 -11.83
N SER A 313 -0.32 -12.26 -11.14
CA SER A 313 0.34 -11.97 -9.85
C SER A 313 0.10 -13.04 -8.79
N VAL A 314 -1.08 -13.66 -8.78
CA VAL A 314 -1.39 -14.81 -7.90
C VAL A 314 -0.43 -15.98 -8.16
N ARG A 315 -0.22 -16.35 -9.44
CA ARG A 315 0.69 -17.43 -9.81
C ARG A 315 2.15 -17.08 -9.53
N ASP A 316 2.52 -15.81 -9.69
CA ASP A 316 3.86 -15.33 -9.34
C ASP A 316 4.12 -15.49 -7.83
N ALA A 317 3.17 -15.11 -6.96
CA ALA A 317 3.28 -15.34 -5.52
C ALA A 317 3.33 -16.83 -5.15
N LEU A 318 2.54 -17.67 -5.83
CA LEU A 318 2.53 -19.12 -5.60
C LEU A 318 3.85 -19.79 -5.99
N CYS A 319 4.61 -19.25 -6.95
CA CYS A 319 5.94 -19.76 -7.24
C CYS A 319 6.85 -19.71 -6.01
N PHE A 320 6.73 -18.68 -5.16
CA PHE A 320 7.48 -18.63 -3.91
C PHE A 320 6.91 -19.59 -2.86
N PHE A 321 5.59 -19.59 -2.65
CA PHE A 321 5.00 -20.39 -1.57
C PHE A 321 5.01 -21.90 -1.81
N MET A 322 4.89 -22.33 -3.06
CA MET A 322 4.80 -23.74 -3.45
C MET A 322 6.16 -24.34 -3.83
N ASP A 323 7.24 -23.57 -3.78
CA ASP A 323 8.59 -24.10 -3.97
C ASP A 323 8.91 -25.10 -2.85
N GLU A 324 9.36 -26.30 -3.23
CA GLU A 324 9.46 -27.42 -2.30
C GLU A 324 10.64 -27.29 -1.33
N GLU A 325 11.65 -26.50 -1.69
CA GLU A 325 12.85 -26.32 -0.89
C GLU A 325 12.79 -25.01 -0.11
N LYS A 326 12.62 -23.88 -0.82
CA LYS A 326 12.67 -22.55 -0.22
C LYS A 326 11.32 -22.05 0.24
N GLY A 327 10.22 -22.63 -0.26
CA GLY A 327 8.90 -22.16 0.05
C GLY A 327 8.66 -22.09 1.55
N ARG A 328 9.03 -23.11 2.33
CA ARG A 328 8.82 -23.15 3.80
C ARG A 328 9.35 -21.93 4.57
N GLU A 329 10.32 -21.20 4.02
CA GLU A 329 10.96 -20.03 4.64
C GLU A 329 10.22 -18.71 4.33
N ILE A 330 9.28 -18.72 3.38
CA ILE A 330 8.58 -17.53 2.90
C ILE A 330 7.26 -17.34 3.66
N ALA A 331 7.18 -16.31 4.50
CA ALA A 331 5.94 -15.95 5.22
C ALA A 331 4.97 -15.13 4.35
N TYR A 332 5.51 -14.23 3.52
CA TYR A 332 4.74 -13.38 2.62
C TYR A 332 5.54 -12.97 1.39
N VAL A 333 4.85 -12.49 0.36
CA VAL A 333 5.40 -11.95 -0.89
C VAL A 333 4.79 -10.56 -1.11
N GLN A 334 5.61 -9.53 -0.92
CA GLN A 334 5.20 -8.12 -1.10
C GLN A 334 5.47 -7.67 -2.53
N PHE A 335 4.44 -7.18 -3.22
CA PHE A 335 4.59 -6.52 -4.52
C PHE A 335 4.81 -5.01 -4.33
N PRO A 336 5.56 -4.36 -5.23
CA PRO A 336 5.69 -2.91 -5.20
C PRO A 336 4.34 -2.23 -5.52
N GLN A 337 4.07 -1.11 -4.85
CA GLN A 337 2.91 -0.26 -5.15
C GLN A 337 3.31 0.78 -6.19
N ASN A 338 2.57 0.84 -7.30
CA ASN A 338 2.79 1.81 -8.37
C ASN A 338 1.59 2.75 -8.47
N PHE A 339 1.86 4.04 -8.57
CA PHE A 339 0.82 5.07 -8.59
C PHE A 339 0.67 5.65 -9.99
N ASP A 340 -0.59 5.80 -10.42
CA ASP A 340 -0.95 6.52 -11.64
C ASP A 340 -1.07 8.03 -11.37
N ASN A 341 -1.29 8.83 -12.41
CA ASN A 341 -1.45 10.30 -12.34
C ASN A 341 -0.25 11.07 -11.76
N VAL A 342 0.94 10.46 -11.80
CA VAL A 342 2.19 11.13 -11.42
C VAL A 342 2.48 12.25 -12.44
N THR A 343 2.78 13.45 -11.93
CA THR A 343 3.16 14.58 -12.79
C THR A 343 4.39 14.24 -13.63
N LYS A 344 4.53 14.81 -14.83
CA LYS A 344 5.64 14.53 -15.76
C LYS A 344 7.03 14.61 -15.11
N ASN A 345 7.21 15.55 -14.19
CA ASN A 345 8.50 15.78 -13.51
C ASN A 345 8.59 15.07 -12.15
N ASP A 346 7.51 14.42 -11.71
CA ASP A 346 7.36 13.81 -10.38
C ASP A 346 7.98 14.63 -9.25
N LEU A 347 7.64 15.93 -9.21
CA LEU A 347 8.27 16.90 -8.30
C LEU A 347 8.14 16.50 -6.82
N TYR A 348 7.07 15.77 -6.50
CA TYR A 348 6.75 15.31 -5.15
C TYR A 348 7.26 13.90 -4.85
N ALA A 349 7.96 13.27 -5.78
CA ALA A 349 8.39 11.88 -5.69
C ALA A 349 7.22 10.92 -5.36
N SER A 350 6.02 11.23 -5.85
CA SER A 350 4.78 10.48 -5.59
C SER A 350 4.79 9.10 -6.23
N SER A 351 5.67 8.85 -7.20
CA SER A 351 5.84 7.50 -7.75
C SER A 351 6.47 6.53 -6.76
N LEU A 352 7.14 7.02 -5.70
CA LEU A 352 7.84 6.22 -4.68
C LEU A 352 8.80 5.16 -5.25
N LYS A 353 9.27 5.34 -6.49
CA LYS A 353 10.16 4.40 -7.20
C LYS A 353 11.40 4.01 -6.43
N PHE A 354 11.87 4.90 -5.57
CA PHE A 354 13.02 4.63 -4.71
C PHE A 354 12.80 3.38 -3.82
N ILE A 355 11.59 3.20 -3.30
CA ILE A 355 11.23 2.05 -2.46
C ILE A 355 11.25 0.77 -3.28
N SER A 356 10.59 0.76 -4.44
CA SER A 356 10.46 -0.42 -5.29
C SER A 356 11.77 -0.81 -5.98
N ASP A 357 12.49 0.16 -6.54
CA ASP A 357 13.58 -0.10 -7.48
C ASP A 357 14.93 -0.24 -6.77
N VAL A 358 15.03 0.19 -5.49
CA VAL A 358 16.27 0.18 -4.72
C VAL A 358 16.12 -0.55 -3.39
N ASP A 359 15.25 -0.05 -2.50
CA ASP A 359 15.20 -0.55 -1.13
C ASP A 359 14.67 -1.99 -1.06
N PHE A 360 13.62 -2.33 -1.82
CA PHE A 360 13.06 -3.70 -1.85
C PHE A 360 14.11 -4.72 -2.28
N HIS A 361 14.80 -4.47 -3.39
CA HIS A 361 15.84 -5.36 -3.89
C HIS A 361 17.03 -5.47 -2.93
N GLY A 362 17.40 -4.37 -2.26
CA GLY A 362 18.40 -4.39 -1.20
C GLY A 362 17.99 -5.31 -0.04
N MET A 363 16.77 -5.13 0.46
CA MET A 363 16.20 -5.91 1.57
C MET A 363 15.97 -7.38 1.22
N ASP A 364 15.66 -7.70 -0.05
CA ASP A 364 15.63 -9.09 -0.56
C ASP A 364 16.98 -9.81 -0.35
N GLY A 365 18.09 -9.07 -0.36
CA GLY A 365 19.41 -9.55 0.00
C GLY A 365 19.57 -9.98 1.47
N HIS A 366 18.64 -9.55 2.32
CA HIS A 366 18.66 -9.66 3.78
C HIS A 366 17.42 -10.33 4.38
N GLY A 367 16.59 -10.97 3.57
CA GLY A 367 15.43 -11.74 4.03
C GLY A 367 14.08 -11.29 3.47
N GLY A 368 14.03 -10.20 2.71
CA GLY A 368 12.82 -9.70 2.04
C GLY A 368 12.46 -8.26 2.43
N PRO A 369 11.64 -7.59 1.62
CA PRO A 369 11.16 -6.23 1.89
C PRO A 369 10.20 -6.19 3.08
N LEU A 370 9.99 -4.99 3.62
CA LEU A 370 8.97 -4.73 4.63
C LEU A 370 7.55 -4.88 4.04
N TYR A 371 6.59 -5.26 4.86
CA TYR A 371 5.17 -5.15 4.54
C TYR A 371 4.75 -3.66 4.51
N ILE A 372 4.21 -3.21 3.38
CA ILE A 372 3.84 -1.80 3.14
C ILE A 372 2.33 -1.56 3.01
N GLY A 373 1.50 -2.48 3.50
CA GLY A 373 0.07 -2.22 3.74
C GLY A 373 -0.91 -2.67 2.65
N SER A 374 -0.45 -2.93 1.42
CA SER A 374 -1.28 -3.37 0.27
C SER A 374 -0.41 -4.13 -0.73
N GLY A 375 -1.02 -5.03 -1.52
CA GLY A 375 -0.35 -5.80 -2.56
C GLY A 375 0.55 -6.91 -2.01
N CYS A 376 0.21 -7.45 -0.83
CA CYS A 376 1.02 -8.47 -0.17
C CYS A 376 0.24 -9.79 -0.08
N PHE A 377 0.86 -10.86 -0.56
CA PHE A 377 0.35 -12.20 -0.35
C PHE A 377 0.95 -12.77 0.92
N HIS A 378 0.14 -13.31 1.81
CA HIS A 378 0.53 -13.88 3.08
C HIS A 378 0.12 -15.34 3.15
N ARG A 379 0.91 -16.13 3.88
CA ARG A 379 0.42 -17.41 4.40
C ARG A 379 -0.53 -17.15 5.56
N ARG A 380 -1.70 -17.78 5.51
CA ARG A 380 -2.67 -17.73 6.61
C ARG A 380 -2.05 -18.21 7.92
N GLU A 381 -1.29 -19.31 7.90
CA GLU A 381 -0.67 -19.84 9.11
C GLU A 381 0.29 -18.84 9.77
N SER A 382 1.07 -18.12 8.95
CA SER A 382 2.04 -17.12 9.42
C SER A 382 1.32 -15.92 10.03
N LEU A 383 0.21 -15.46 9.43
CA LEU A 383 -0.64 -14.43 10.02
C LEU A 383 -1.30 -14.88 11.33
N CYS A 384 -1.57 -16.18 11.49
CA CYS A 384 -2.06 -16.77 12.73
C CYS A 384 -0.95 -17.10 13.74
N GLY A 385 0.30 -16.64 13.53
CA GLY A 385 1.41 -16.87 14.45
C GLY A 385 1.93 -18.32 14.50
N LYS A 386 1.51 -19.17 13.55
CA LYS A 386 1.97 -20.56 13.48
C LYS A 386 3.28 -20.67 12.71
N LYS A 387 4.14 -21.60 13.15
CA LYS A 387 5.33 -22.01 12.40
C LYS A 387 4.92 -22.97 11.27
N TYR A 388 5.65 -22.91 10.17
CA TYR A 388 5.46 -23.81 9.03
C TYR A 388 5.47 -25.27 9.47
N SER A 389 4.57 -26.07 8.90
CA SER A 389 4.45 -27.51 9.17
C SER A 389 4.30 -28.31 7.89
N GLU A 390 4.72 -29.57 7.89
CA GLU A 390 4.48 -30.48 6.75
C GLU A 390 2.99 -30.71 6.48
N ALA A 391 2.14 -30.59 7.51
CA ALA A 391 0.70 -30.61 7.33
C ALA A 391 0.23 -29.44 6.44
N TYR A 392 0.79 -28.25 6.63
CA TYR A 392 0.46 -27.08 5.81
C TYR A 392 0.90 -27.24 4.35
N LYS A 393 1.98 -27.99 4.08
CA LYS A 393 2.37 -28.36 2.70
C LYS A 393 1.27 -29.15 1.99
N ALA A 394 0.61 -30.06 2.70
CA ALA A 394 -0.55 -30.79 2.19
C ALA A 394 -1.76 -29.84 1.99
N GLU A 395 -1.99 -28.93 2.94
CA GLU A 395 -3.05 -27.91 2.82
C GLU A 395 -2.88 -27.00 1.59
N LEU A 396 -1.65 -26.57 1.29
CA LEU A 396 -1.31 -25.80 0.08
C LEU A 396 -1.53 -26.60 -1.22
N ARG A 397 -1.46 -27.93 -1.17
CA ARG A 397 -1.74 -28.83 -2.31
C ARG A 397 -3.24 -29.13 -2.48
N GLY A 398 -4.09 -28.55 -1.63
CA GLY A 398 -5.54 -28.70 -1.71
C GLY A 398 -6.15 -29.73 -0.76
N ASP A 399 -5.36 -30.33 0.14
CA ASP A 399 -5.84 -31.35 1.09
C ASP A 399 -6.59 -30.77 2.29
N ARG A 400 -6.85 -29.45 2.31
CA ARG A 400 -7.70 -28.84 3.34
C ARG A 400 -9.11 -29.41 3.23
N PRO A 401 -9.73 -29.84 4.35
CA PRO A 401 -11.12 -30.30 4.32
C PRO A 401 -11.98 -29.20 3.71
N SER A 402 -12.70 -29.52 2.64
CA SER A 402 -13.73 -28.62 2.14
C SER A 402 -14.71 -28.37 3.27
N ILE A 403 -14.99 -27.10 3.60
CA ILE A 403 -16.05 -26.75 4.54
C ILE A 403 -17.30 -27.50 4.09
N ALA A 404 -17.86 -28.34 4.97
CA ALA A 404 -19.01 -29.19 4.65
C ALA A 404 -20.08 -28.36 3.94
N GLN A 405 -20.66 -28.88 2.86
CA GLN A 405 -21.70 -28.19 2.08
C GLN A 405 -22.82 -27.73 3.01
N SER A 406 -22.71 -26.48 3.44
CA SER A 406 -23.57 -25.83 4.40
C SER A 406 -24.33 -24.76 3.63
N ASN A 407 -25.63 -24.65 3.90
CA ASN A 407 -26.45 -23.62 3.28
C ASN A 407 -25.82 -22.23 3.50
N VAL A 408 -25.83 -21.37 2.48
CA VAL A 408 -25.35 -19.98 2.53
C VAL A 408 -25.82 -19.26 3.79
N TYR A 409 -27.10 -19.40 4.15
CA TYR A 409 -27.65 -18.78 5.35
C TYR A 409 -26.94 -19.23 6.63
N THR A 410 -26.64 -20.52 6.76
CA THR A 410 -25.95 -21.05 7.95
C THR A 410 -24.50 -20.57 8.05
N LEU A 411 -23.84 -20.36 6.91
CA LEU A 411 -22.48 -19.83 6.87
C LEU A 411 -22.45 -18.34 7.20
N GLU A 412 -23.39 -17.57 6.67
CA GLU A 412 -23.56 -16.16 7.03
C GLU A 412 -23.77 -16.00 8.53
N GLU A 413 -24.62 -16.82 9.16
CA GLU A 413 -24.85 -16.77 10.62
C GLU A 413 -23.60 -17.15 11.43
N ARG A 414 -22.86 -18.18 11.05
CA ARG A 414 -21.60 -18.54 11.72
C ARG A 414 -20.55 -17.45 11.58
N ALA A 415 -20.37 -16.93 10.37
CA ALA A 415 -19.40 -15.88 10.07
C ALA A 415 -19.73 -14.56 10.79
N LYS A 416 -21.02 -14.21 10.93
CA LYS A 416 -21.43 -13.02 11.70
C LYS A 416 -20.93 -13.05 13.15
N ASN A 417 -20.97 -14.21 13.81
CA ASN A 417 -20.48 -14.36 15.17
C ASN A 417 -18.97 -14.11 15.30
N LEU A 418 -18.22 -14.27 14.21
CA LEU A 418 -16.77 -14.01 14.17
C LEU A 418 -16.43 -12.54 13.88
N ALA A 419 -17.41 -11.75 13.44
CA ALA A 419 -17.27 -10.35 13.09
C ALA A 419 -17.73 -9.41 14.22
N THR A 420 -18.01 -9.93 15.43
CA THR A 420 -18.42 -9.15 16.59
C THR A 420 -17.25 -8.36 17.18
N CYS A 421 -17.55 -7.25 17.86
CA CYS A 421 -16.53 -6.38 18.44
C CYS A 421 -15.89 -6.97 19.71
N THR A 422 -16.61 -7.86 20.39
CA THR A 422 -16.14 -8.52 21.63
C THR A 422 -15.33 -9.79 21.38
N TYR A 423 -15.23 -10.27 20.13
CA TYR A 423 -14.53 -11.52 19.82
C TYR A 423 -13.05 -11.50 20.25
N GLU A 424 -12.41 -10.33 20.17
CA GLU A 424 -10.99 -10.17 20.46
C GLU A 424 -10.70 -9.98 21.96
N GLU A 425 -11.74 -9.78 22.78
CA GLU A 425 -11.60 -9.57 24.22
C GLU A 425 -11.00 -10.81 24.90
N ASN A 426 -10.02 -10.58 25.77
CA ASN A 426 -9.28 -11.64 26.48
C ASN A 426 -8.61 -12.67 25.55
N SER A 427 -8.39 -12.32 24.27
CA SER A 427 -7.64 -13.13 23.31
C SER A 427 -6.24 -12.54 23.04
N GLN A 428 -5.44 -13.28 22.29
CA GLN A 428 -4.11 -12.88 21.82
C GLN A 428 -4.15 -12.18 20.45
N TRP A 429 -5.34 -11.97 19.88
CA TRP A 429 -5.50 -11.27 18.61
C TRP A 429 -4.92 -9.85 18.71
N GLY A 430 -4.01 -9.53 17.79
CA GLY A 430 -3.32 -8.24 17.74
C GLY A 430 -2.29 -7.98 18.83
N LYS A 431 -2.15 -8.84 19.85
CA LYS A 431 -1.26 -8.60 21.02
C LYS A 431 0.11 -9.29 20.89
N GLU A 432 0.16 -10.56 20.51
CA GLU A 432 1.43 -11.32 20.46
C GLU A 432 2.32 -10.98 19.25
N VAL A 433 1.78 -10.29 18.25
CA VAL A 433 2.49 -9.99 16.99
C VAL A 433 3.32 -8.70 17.09
N VAL A 434 3.17 -7.96 18.17
CA VAL A 434 3.79 -6.66 18.37
C VAL A 434 4.64 -6.72 19.65
N ASP A 435 5.90 -6.31 19.56
CA ASP A 435 6.80 -6.11 20.72
C ASP A 435 6.02 -5.40 21.85
N GLU A 436 6.10 -5.88 23.09
CA GLU A 436 5.40 -5.30 24.24
C GLU A 436 5.62 -3.78 24.37
N GLU A 437 6.80 -3.28 23.95
CA GLU A 437 7.09 -1.84 23.93
C GLU A 437 6.37 -1.10 22.79
N VAL A 438 6.15 -1.74 21.65
CA VAL A 438 5.37 -1.18 20.53
C VAL A 438 3.87 -1.26 20.85
N SER A 439 3.41 -2.33 21.50
CA SER A 439 2.01 -2.48 21.95
C SER A 439 1.68 -1.43 23.01
N LYS A 440 2.55 -1.22 23.99
CA LYS A 440 2.37 -0.14 24.99
C LYS A 440 2.40 1.25 24.36
N ARG A 441 3.21 1.48 23.31
CA ARG A 441 3.19 2.75 22.58
C ARG A 441 1.90 2.95 21.81
N TYR A 442 1.39 1.90 21.17
CA TYR A 442 0.13 1.92 20.44
C TYR A 442 -1.09 2.13 21.36
N GLU A 443 -1.16 1.37 22.47
CA GLU A 443 -2.22 1.48 23.48
C GLU A 443 -2.24 2.83 24.20
N ASN A 444 -1.08 3.47 24.38
CA ASN A 444 -0.97 4.81 24.95
C ASN A 444 -1.09 5.94 23.90
N GLU A 445 -1.56 5.65 22.69
CA GLU A 445 -1.68 6.62 21.58
C GLU A 445 -0.37 7.36 21.24
N MET A 446 0.79 6.80 21.60
CA MET A 446 2.11 7.35 21.25
C MET A 446 2.46 7.02 19.78
N MET A 447 1.63 7.50 18.88
CA MET A 447 1.94 7.76 17.48
C MET A 447 1.19 9.03 17.06
N GLU A 448 1.84 10.18 17.22
CA GLU A 448 1.41 11.41 16.57
C GLU A 448 1.84 11.37 15.10
N PHE A 449 0.91 11.04 14.21
CA PHE A 449 0.89 11.71 12.92
C PHE A 449 -0.15 12.81 13.02
N GLY A 450 0.30 13.92 13.62
CA GLY A 450 -0.50 15.12 13.77
C GLY A 450 -1.13 15.51 12.44
N SER A 451 -2.39 15.90 12.53
CA SER A 451 -3.10 16.59 11.47
C SER A 451 -2.19 17.63 10.80
N SER A 452 -2.26 17.70 9.47
CA SER A 452 -1.47 18.59 8.64
C SER A 452 -1.50 20.04 9.15
N SER A 453 -0.45 20.49 9.85
CA SER A 453 -0.16 21.92 10.06
C SER A 453 1.27 22.22 10.59
N PRO A 454 1.88 21.47 11.55
CA PRO A 454 3.19 21.84 12.10
C PRO A 454 4.38 21.57 11.18
N MET A 455 4.36 20.45 10.45
CA MET A 455 5.47 20.04 9.58
C MET A 455 5.74 21.07 8.48
N PHE A 456 4.68 21.59 7.84
CA PHE A 456 4.83 22.62 6.81
C PHE A 456 5.33 23.93 7.39
N VAL A 457 4.94 24.30 8.60
CA VAL A 457 5.47 25.48 9.29
C VAL A 457 6.95 25.32 9.56
N ILE A 458 7.41 24.17 10.06
CA ILE A 458 8.84 23.92 10.32
C ILE A 458 9.65 23.98 9.01
N LEU A 459 9.22 23.23 8.00
CA LEU A 459 9.89 23.19 6.69
C LEU A 459 9.98 24.59 6.06
N THR A 460 8.85 25.31 6.05
CA THR A 460 8.75 26.66 5.50
C THR A 460 9.62 27.65 6.28
N THR A 461 9.61 27.58 7.62
CA THR A 461 10.42 28.44 8.48
C THR A 461 11.90 28.25 8.19
N ILE A 462 12.38 27.00 8.11
CA ILE A 462 13.79 26.69 7.80
C ILE A 462 14.14 27.16 6.38
N ALA A 463 13.28 26.91 5.40
CA ALA A 463 13.51 27.34 4.02
C ALA A 463 13.57 28.87 3.92
N MET A 464 12.63 29.58 4.53
CA MET A 464 12.59 31.05 4.53
C MET A 464 13.78 31.66 5.28
N LEU A 465 14.17 31.08 6.42
CA LEU A 465 15.34 31.51 7.19
C LEU A 465 16.61 31.40 6.34
N ASN A 466 16.84 30.26 5.67
CA ASN A 466 18.01 30.07 4.81
C ASN A 466 18.02 31.06 3.62
N LEU A 467 16.87 31.33 3.01
CA LEU A 467 16.76 32.32 1.93
C LEU A 467 17.07 33.73 2.43
N LEU A 468 16.55 34.11 3.59
CA LEU A 468 16.81 35.40 4.21
C LEU A 468 18.29 35.55 4.59
N CYS A 469 18.88 34.54 5.22
CA CYS A 469 20.31 34.51 5.57
C CYS A 469 21.19 34.65 4.33
N LEU A 470 20.89 33.94 3.24
CA LEU A 470 21.63 34.06 1.98
C LEU A 470 21.50 35.46 1.38
N ALA A 471 20.29 36.02 1.32
CA ALA A 471 20.06 37.36 0.77
C ALA A 471 20.79 38.45 1.57
N ILE A 472 20.73 38.38 2.91
CA ILE A 472 21.43 39.32 3.79
C ILE A 472 22.95 39.14 3.67
N GLY A 473 23.44 37.90 3.66
CA GLY A 473 24.86 37.59 3.54
C GLY A 473 25.46 38.13 2.24
N VAL A 474 24.78 37.88 1.11
CA VAL A 474 25.19 38.44 -0.19
C VAL A 474 25.11 39.96 -0.20
N LYS A 475 24.06 40.56 0.38
CA LYS A 475 23.93 42.02 0.47
C LYS A 475 25.09 42.65 1.25
N ARG A 476 25.43 42.11 2.44
CA ARG A 476 26.54 42.60 3.26
C ARG A 476 27.87 42.50 2.52
N MET A 477 28.12 41.37 1.86
CA MET A 477 29.33 41.16 1.06
C MET A 477 29.46 42.20 -0.08
N VAL A 478 28.35 42.50 -0.77
CA VAL A 478 28.35 43.46 -1.89
C VAL A 478 28.45 44.92 -1.42
N MET A 479 27.86 45.26 -0.27
CA MET A 479 27.73 46.65 0.19
C MET A 479 28.80 47.10 1.19
N ASP A 480 29.22 46.23 2.11
CA ASP A 480 29.98 46.64 3.31
C ASP A 480 31.45 46.21 3.28
N GLU A 481 31.80 45.13 2.56
CA GLU A 481 33.05 44.39 2.80
C GLU A 481 33.94 44.12 1.57
N GLY A 482 33.44 44.35 0.35
CA GLY A 482 34.25 44.22 -0.89
C GLY A 482 34.55 42.76 -1.31
N VAL A 483 35.11 42.59 -2.52
CA VAL A 483 35.30 41.27 -3.17
C VAL A 483 36.40 40.41 -2.50
N GLU A 484 37.24 40.99 -1.63
CA GLU A 484 38.37 40.28 -0.99
C GLU A 484 37.94 39.17 -0.01
N ILE A 485 36.71 39.23 0.53
CA ILE A 485 36.15 38.21 1.44
C ILE A 485 35.42 37.08 0.68
N LEU A 486 35.25 37.23 -0.65
CA LEU A 486 34.60 36.21 -1.47
C LEU A 486 35.37 34.89 -1.44
N ASP A 487 36.70 34.94 -1.51
CA ASP A 487 37.54 33.73 -1.52
C ASP A 487 37.46 32.93 -0.21
N SER A 488 37.21 33.58 0.92
CA SER A 488 37.09 32.92 2.22
C SER A 488 35.69 32.38 2.51
N LEU A 489 34.63 32.96 1.93
CA LEU A 489 33.23 32.58 2.17
C LEU A 489 32.56 31.84 0.98
N LEU A 490 33.24 31.67 -0.15
CA LEU A 490 32.68 31.10 -1.37
C LEU A 490 31.97 29.75 -1.13
N LEU A 491 32.61 28.82 -0.43
CA LEU A 491 32.03 27.50 -0.16
C LEU A 491 30.77 27.58 0.72
N GLN A 492 30.74 28.51 1.68
CA GLN A 492 29.57 28.71 2.54
C GLN A 492 28.40 29.29 1.75
N ILE A 493 28.67 30.26 0.87
CA ILE A 493 27.67 30.82 -0.04
C ILE A 493 27.13 29.75 -0.98
N LEU A 494 28.00 28.88 -1.54
CA LEU A 494 27.59 27.78 -2.40
C LEU A 494 26.72 26.76 -1.65
N ILE A 495 27.08 26.39 -0.42
CA ILE A 495 26.28 25.46 0.40
C ILE A 495 24.92 26.07 0.74
N CYS A 496 24.88 27.32 1.21
CA CYS A 496 23.63 28.03 1.48
C CYS A 496 22.77 28.17 0.22
N GLY A 497 23.39 28.51 -0.92
CA GLY A 497 22.73 28.57 -2.22
C GLY A 497 22.14 27.22 -2.65
N LEU A 498 22.86 26.12 -2.43
CA LEU A 498 22.38 24.77 -2.71
C LEU A 498 21.20 24.40 -1.80
N ILE A 499 21.26 24.72 -0.51
CA ILE A 499 20.14 24.50 0.44
C ILE A 499 18.90 25.28 -0.01
N VAL A 500 19.05 26.54 -0.40
CA VAL A 500 17.95 27.35 -0.96
C VAL A 500 17.43 26.70 -2.24
N LEU A 501 18.30 26.25 -3.14
CA LEU A 501 17.88 25.60 -4.39
C LEU A 501 17.09 24.30 -4.15
N ILE A 502 17.53 23.46 -3.21
CA ILE A 502 16.82 22.22 -2.82
C ILE A 502 15.42 22.53 -2.30
N ASN A 503 15.24 23.67 -1.62
CA ASN A 503 13.95 24.14 -1.13
C ASN A 503 13.13 24.95 -2.16
N ALA A 504 13.55 25.03 -3.42
CA ALA A 504 12.80 25.71 -4.47
C ALA A 504 11.32 25.30 -4.59
N PRO A 505 10.94 24.02 -4.47
CA PRO A 505 9.53 23.61 -4.48
C PRO A 505 8.71 24.24 -3.35
N VAL A 506 9.32 24.46 -2.18
CA VAL A 506 8.68 25.11 -1.02
C VAL A 506 8.39 26.58 -1.34
N TYR A 507 9.36 27.32 -1.90
CA TYR A 507 9.14 28.71 -2.30
C TYR A 507 8.11 28.86 -3.42
N GLN A 508 8.12 27.94 -4.38
CA GLN A 508 7.09 27.89 -5.43
C GLN A 508 5.70 27.71 -4.80
N ALA A 509 5.56 26.76 -3.86
CA ALA A 509 4.30 26.49 -3.19
C ALA A 509 3.78 27.64 -2.33
N LEU A 510 4.68 28.44 -1.74
CA LEU A 510 4.31 29.59 -0.90
C LEU A 510 3.94 30.83 -1.72
N PHE A 511 4.77 31.19 -2.70
CA PHE A 511 4.74 32.52 -3.32
C PHE A 511 4.21 32.54 -4.75
N LEU A 512 4.41 31.46 -5.51
CA LEU A 512 4.21 31.48 -6.98
C LEU A 512 2.98 30.69 -7.43
N ARG A 513 2.57 29.66 -6.69
CA ARG A 513 1.42 28.84 -7.06
C ARG A 513 0.10 29.54 -6.75
N SER A 514 -0.84 29.42 -7.68
CA SER A 514 -2.23 29.88 -7.55
C SER A 514 -3.25 28.74 -7.58
N ASP A 515 -2.79 27.49 -7.68
CA ASP A 515 -3.60 26.28 -7.74
C ASP A 515 -3.78 25.63 -6.35
N ASN A 516 -4.47 24.48 -6.31
CA ASN A 516 -4.72 23.72 -5.08
C ASN A 516 -3.45 23.15 -4.43
N GLY A 517 -2.30 23.19 -5.10
CA GLY A 517 -1.00 22.81 -4.54
C GLY A 517 -0.28 23.95 -3.82
N ARG A 518 -0.90 25.13 -3.71
CA ARG A 518 -0.40 26.27 -2.95
C ARG A 518 -0.45 25.96 -1.44
N MET A 519 0.61 26.30 -0.73
CA MET A 519 0.60 26.21 0.74
C MET A 519 -0.38 27.23 1.34
N PRO A 520 -1.13 26.84 2.39
CA PRO A 520 -2.05 27.74 3.08
C PRO A 520 -1.38 29.03 3.58
N THR A 521 -2.06 30.16 3.44
CA THR A 521 -1.51 31.48 3.80
C THR A 521 -1.20 31.61 5.29
N ASN A 522 -1.91 30.89 6.16
CA ASN A 522 -1.61 30.83 7.59
C ASN A 522 -0.23 30.21 7.88
N VAL A 523 0.21 29.21 7.10
CA VAL A 523 1.56 28.61 7.21
C VAL A 523 2.62 29.65 6.87
N MET A 524 2.40 30.44 5.81
CA MET A 524 3.30 31.52 5.42
C MET A 524 3.43 32.57 6.53
N PHE A 525 2.33 33.05 7.09
CA PHE A 525 2.36 34.05 8.17
C PHE A 525 3.02 33.52 9.45
N ALA A 526 2.67 32.29 9.86
CA ALA A 526 3.28 31.65 11.03
C ALA A 526 4.79 31.50 10.84
N SER A 527 5.23 31.04 9.67
CA SER A 527 6.64 30.84 9.37
C SER A 527 7.40 32.17 9.28
N ALA A 528 6.82 33.20 8.64
CA ALA A 528 7.42 34.54 8.61
C ALA A 528 7.59 35.12 10.01
N PHE A 529 6.59 34.95 10.89
CA PHE A 529 6.67 35.37 12.29
C PHE A 529 7.80 34.64 13.03
N LEU A 530 7.93 33.33 12.85
CA LEU A 530 9.02 32.54 13.47
C LEU A 530 10.39 32.94 12.94
N VAL A 531 10.53 33.20 11.63
CA VAL A 531 11.78 33.72 11.05
C VAL A 531 12.15 35.08 11.63
N LEU A 532 11.16 35.97 11.84
CA LEU A 532 11.39 37.26 12.49
C LEU A 532 11.84 37.09 13.94
N ILE A 533 11.22 36.19 14.71
CA ILE A 533 11.69 35.88 16.07
C ILE A 533 13.12 35.36 16.05
N ALA A 534 13.42 34.39 15.18
CA ALA A 534 14.75 33.81 15.05
C ALA A 534 15.80 34.87 14.70
N TYR A 535 15.45 35.84 13.86
CA TYR A 535 16.31 36.97 13.51
C TYR A 535 16.52 37.95 14.67
N MET A 536 15.53 38.13 15.54
CA MET A 536 15.61 39.03 16.70
C MET A 536 16.36 38.43 17.88
N ILE A 537 16.62 37.11 17.91
CA ILE A 537 17.47 36.48 18.90
C ILE A 537 18.92 36.87 18.56
N PRO A 538 19.62 37.65 19.41
CA PRO A 538 21.04 37.90 19.20
C PRO A 538 21.78 36.57 19.32
N MET A 539 22.47 36.14 18.25
CA MET A 539 23.46 35.07 18.37
C MET A 539 24.62 35.62 19.21
N VAL A 540 24.61 35.26 20.50
CA VAL A 540 25.65 35.56 21.49
C VAL A 540 26.88 34.72 21.25
#